data_AF-A0A835KNV9-F1
#
_entry.id   AF-A0A835KNV9-F1
#
_cell.length_a   1.000
_cell.length_b   1.000
_cell.length_c   1.000
_cell.angle_alpha   90.00
_cell.angle_beta   90.00
_cell.angle_gamma   90.00
#
_symmetry.space_group_name_H-M   'P 1'
#
loop_
_entity.id
_entity.type
_entity.pdbx_description
1 polymer ?
#
loop_
_entity_poly.entity_id
_entity_poly.type
_entity_poly.pdbx_seq_one_letter_code
_entity_poly.pdbx_strand_id
1 'polypeptide(L)'
;MAAPVQAMAALEPAAAVTSVFQPGKLPVEFHTSLISNSDADDIDAAAKVTNWLPEGLPSVLPVGVDADLSRLALAGHSRGGHTAFSLALGRATTTTTTTLNFSALIGIDPVAGTGRSSQLPPAILTYEPSSFAFASPVMVVGTGLGGDRENALFPPCAPPEVNHAEFYYECKPPCYHIVVRDYGHLDMLDDDAPKLVTCLCKQGNSCKDVMRRTVAGIMVAFLRSALGEGGGEDLKAVLGDPGLAPTTLNPVEYRLE
;
A
#
# COMPACT_ATOMS: atom_id res chain seq x y z
N MET A 1 32.66 37.43 -40.14
CA MET A 1 32.63 35.95 -40.16
C MET A 1 32.68 35.49 -38.72
N ALA A 2 31.54 35.03 -38.21
CA ALA A 2 31.31 34.76 -36.80
C ALA A 2 31.81 33.36 -36.41
N ALA A 3 32.43 33.26 -35.23
CA ALA A 3 32.81 32.00 -34.61
C ALA A 3 31.56 31.23 -34.11
N PRO A 4 31.57 29.89 -34.10
CA PRO A 4 30.43 29.13 -33.61
C PRO A 4 30.41 29.13 -32.08
N VAL A 5 29.24 29.43 -31.52
CA VAL A 5 28.93 29.32 -30.09
C VAL A 5 28.70 27.84 -29.78
N GLN A 6 29.54 27.26 -28.91
CA GLN A 6 29.29 25.95 -28.31
C GLN A 6 28.16 26.10 -27.29
N ALA A 7 27.00 25.50 -27.59
CA ALA A 7 25.94 25.32 -26.61
C ALA A 7 26.37 24.23 -25.61
N MET A 8 26.65 24.63 -24.37
CA MET A 8 26.71 23.70 -23.24
C MET A 8 25.28 23.25 -22.94
N ALA A 9 24.95 22.01 -23.29
CA ALA A 9 23.77 21.35 -22.78
C ALA A 9 23.97 21.14 -21.27
N ALA A 10 23.19 21.85 -20.45
CA ALA A 10 23.07 21.58 -19.03
C ALA A 10 22.41 20.20 -18.88
N LEU A 11 23.18 19.21 -18.42
CA LEU A 11 22.60 17.99 -17.86
C LEU A 11 21.96 18.34 -16.52
N GLU A 12 20.63 18.31 -16.45
CA GLU A 12 19.93 18.22 -15.18
C GLU A 12 20.22 16.86 -14.52
N PRO A 13 20.57 16.79 -13.23
CA PRO A 13 20.59 15.53 -12.53
C PRO A 13 19.16 15.21 -12.09
N ALA A 14 18.45 14.43 -12.90
CA ALA A 14 17.32 13.63 -12.43
C ALA A 14 17.87 12.49 -11.56
N ALA A 15 18.31 12.82 -10.35
CA ALA A 15 18.60 11.84 -9.32
C ALA A 15 17.34 11.67 -8.47
N ALA A 16 16.40 10.86 -8.96
CA ALA A 16 15.48 10.19 -8.05
C ALA A 16 16.36 9.30 -7.15
N VAL A 17 16.61 9.75 -5.93
CA VAL A 17 17.26 8.93 -4.91
C VAL A 17 16.24 7.86 -4.52
N THR A 18 16.26 6.75 -5.25
CA THR A 18 15.75 5.48 -4.75
C THR A 18 16.65 5.08 -3.59
N SER A 19 16.30 5.53 -2.39
CA SER A 19 16.80 4.92 -1.17
C SER A 19 16.30 3.48 -1.13
N VAL A 20 17.07 2.57 -1.71
CA VAL A 20 17.01 1.15 -1.39
C VAL A 20 17.42 1.05 0.08
N PHE A 21 16.42 0.98 0.95
CA PHE A 21 16.64 0.77 2.37
C PHE A 21 17.34 -0.59 2.53
N GLN A 22 18.65 -0.59 2.77
CA GLN A 22 19.37 -1.80 3.19
C GLN A 22 19.00 -2.06 4.65
N PRO A 23 18.40 -3.22 5.00
CA PRO A 23 17.99 -3.49 6.37
C PRO A 23 19.22 -3.74 7.24
N GLY A 24 19.59 -2.72 8.01
CA GLY A 24 20.68 -2.76 8.97
C GLY A 24 20.20 -2.33 10.35
N LYS A 25 19.72 -3.30 11.14
CA LYS A 25 19.63 -3.28 12.61
C LYS A 25 19.01 -2.05 13.27
N LEU A 26 17.70 -1.88 13.10
CA LEU A 26 16.85 -1.45 14.21
C LEU A 26 16.13 -2.71 14.71
N PRO A 27 16.18 -3.06 16.01
CA PRO A 27 15.32 -4.11 16.54
C PRO A 27 13.90 -3.55 16.57
N VAL A 28 13.24 -3.56 15.40
CA VAL A 28 11.79 -3.48 15.35
C VAL A 28 11.33 -4.89 15.71
N GLU A 29 11.03 -5.12 16.98
CA GLU A 29 10.35 -6.35 17.40
C GLU A 29 9.02 -6.40 16.66
N PHE A 30 8.96 -7.21 15.60
CA PHE A 30 7.71 -7.59 14.97
C PHE A 30 6.94 -8.45 15.97
N HIS A 31 6.07 -7.83 16.77
CA HIS A 31 5.03 -8.52 17.50
C HIS A 31 3.96 -9.00 16.51
N THR A 32 4.30 -10.00 15.69
CA THR A 32 3.33 -10.68 14.82
C THR A 32 2.50 -11.63 15.67
N SER A 33 1.52 -11.08 16.40
CA SER A 33 0.39 -11.92 16.79
C SER A 33 -0.34 -12.32 15.50
N LEU A 34 -0.14 -13.57 15.08
CA LEU A 34 -0.84 -14.17 13.94
C LEU A 34 -2.35 -14.32 14.20
N ILE A 35 -2.78 -14.14 15.45
CA ILE A 35 -4.19 -14.22 15.89
C ILE A 35 -4.45 -12.99 16.75
N SER A 36 -4.72 -11.85 16.10
CA SER A 36 -5.22 -10.68 16.82
C SER A 36 -6.74 -10.64 16.74
N ASN A 37 -7.39 -10.38 17.88
CA ASN A 37 -8.84 -10.20 17.96
C ASN A 37 -9.26 -8.75 17.73
N SER A 38 -8.31 -7.85 17.51
CA SER A 38 -8.51 -6.41 17.31
C SER A 38 -7.32 -5.80 16.61
N ASP A 39 -7.55 -4.72 15.87
CA ASP A 39 -6.52 -3.90 15.24
C ASP A 39 -6.21 -2.61 16.03
N ALA A 40 -6.90 -2.38 17.16
CA ALA A 40 -6.82 -1.13 17.90
C ALA A 40 -5.39 -0.75 18.32
N ASP A 41 -4.60 -1.72 18.78
CA ASP A 41 -3.21 -1.47 19.20
C ASP A 41 -2.31 -1.10 18.02
N ASP A 42 -2.50 -1.75 16.86
CA ASP A 42 -1.75 -1.47 15.63
C ASP A 42 -2.14 -0.09 15.07
N ILE A 43 -3.43 0.28 15.13
CA ILE A 43 -3.92 1.61 14.73
C ILE A 43 -3.33 2.69 15.64
N ASP A 44 -3.34 2.48 16.96
CA ASP A 44 -2.77 3.43 17.92
C ASP A 44 -1.25 3.54 17.79
N ALA A 45 -0.56 2.44 17.51
CA ALA A 45 0.87 2.46 17.23
C ALA A 45 1.18 3.26 15.96
N ALA A 46 0.44 3.04 14.88
CA ALA A 46 0.59 3.79 13.63
C ALA A 46 0.28 5.28 13.82
N ALA A 47 -0.72 5.62 14.64
CA ALA A 47 -1.02 7.01 15.00
C ALA A 47 0.11 7.67 15.81
N LYS A 48 0.68 6.95 16.80
CA LYS A 48 1.84 7.43 17.57
C LYS A 48 3.06 7.67 16.68
N VAL A 49 3.35 6.76 15.75
CA VAL A 49 4.44 6.93 14.77
C VAL A 49 4.17 8.16 13.90
N THR A 50 2.95 8.33 13.39
CA THR A 50 2.56 9.49 12.59
C THR A 50 2.79 10.81 13.36
N ASN A 51 2.38 10.87 14.62
CA ASN A 51 2.59 12.05 15.48
C ASN A 51 4.07 12.28 15.85
N TRP A 52 4.89 11.24 15.84
CA TRP A 52 6.33 11.33 16.08
C TRP A 52 7.11 11.88 14.88
N LEU A 53 6.60 11.74 13.64
CA LEU A 53 7.34 12.12 12.43
C LEU A 53 7.91 13.55 12.45
N PRO A 54 7.17 14.62 12.84
CA PRO A 54 7.68 15.99 12.76
C PRO A 54 8.91 16.26 13.63
N GLU A 55 8.97 15.64 14.80
CA GLU A 55 10.01 15.90 15.80
C GLU A 55 11.10 14.82 15.78
N GLY A 56 10.72 13.58 15.47
CA GLY A 56 11.58 12.43 15.59
C GLY A 56 12.26 11.99 14.29
N LEU A 57 11.55 12.06 13.17
CA LEU A 57 12.10 11.63 11.87
C LEU A 57 13.41 12.36 11.51
N PRO A 58 13.57 13.69 11.70
CA PRO A 58 14.81 14.38 11.35
C PRO A 58 16.06 13.80 12.05
N SER A 59 15.91 13.22 13.24
CA SER A 59 17.02 12.67 14.01
C SER A 59 17.56 11.34 13.49
N VAL A 60 16.79 10.64 12.65
CA VAL A 60 17.15 9.32 12.09
C VAL A 60 17.45 9.36 10.60
N LEU A 61 17.22 10.50 9.94
CA LEU A 61 17.53 10.67 8.52
C LEU A 61 19.03 10.89 8.29
N PRO A 62 19.56 10.49 7.12
CA PRO A 62 20.93 10.82 6.73
C PRO A 62 21.14 12.34 6.68
N VAL A 63 22.39 12.77 6.90
CA VAL A 63 22.76 14.18 6.81
C VAL A 63 22.42 14.74 5.44
N GLY A 64 21.69 15.85 5.41
CA GLY A 64 21.25 16.52 4.17
C GLY A 64 19.98 15.94 3.55
N VAL A 65 19.26 15.08 4.26
CA VAL A 65 17.95 14.57 3.84
C VAL A 65 16.87 15.15 4.76
N ASP A 66 15.92 15.88 4.16
CA ASP A 66 14.75 16.42 4.84
C ASP A 66 13.48 15.71 4.35
N ALA A 67 12.58 15.38 5.27
CA ALA A 67 11.28 14.82 4.92
C ALA A 67 10.25 15.91 4.63
N ASP A 68 9.52 15.78 3.52
CA ASP A 68 8.36 16.61 3.23
C ASP A 68 7.08 15.96 3.77
N LEU A 69 6.71 16.33 5.00
CA LEU A 69 5.51 15.81 5.66
C LEU A 69 4.20 16.37 5.06
N SER A 70 4.25 17.33 4.12
CA SER A 70 3.08 17.75 3.35
C SER A 70 2.70 16.73 2.27
N ARG A 71 3.59 15.77 1.97
CA ARG A 71 3.43 14.69 0.99
C ARG A 71 3.47 13.31 1.65
N LEU A 72 2.89 13.19 2.84
CA LEU A 72 2.88 11.94 3.60
C LEU A 72 1.90 10.93 2.99
N ALA A 73 2.36 9.72 2.66
CA ALA A 73 1.51 8.62 2.24
C ALA A 73 1.40 7.54 3.32
N LEU A 74 0.24 6.89 3.41
CA LEU A 74 0.02 5.74 4.30
C LEU A 74 -0.23 4.49 3.48
N ALA A 75 0.45 3.39 3.82
CA ALA A 75 0.31 2.12 3.12
C ALA A 75 0.29 0.95 4.09
N GLY A 76 -0.43 -0.11 3.74
CA GLY A 76 -0.44 -1.34 4.53
C GLY A 76 -0.83 -2.57 3.74
N HIS A 77 -0.29 -3.73 4.13
CA HIS A 77 -0.61 -5.04 3.54
C HIS A 77 -1.49 -5.86 4.48
N SER A 78 -2.45 -6.64 3.94
CA SER A 78 -3.25 -7.59 4.73
C SER A 78 -3.98 -6.89 5.88
N ARG A 79 -3.81 -7.37 7.13
CA ARG A 79 -4.26 -6.67 8.34
C ARG A 79 -3.71 -5.25 8.42
N GLY A 80 -2.46 -5.02 8.06
CA GLY A 80 -1.88 -3.67 8.00
C GLY A 80 -2.59 -2.75 7.01
N GLY A 81 -3.21 -3.28 5.95
CA GLY A 81 -4.07 -2.52 5.06
C GLY A 81 -5.37 -2.07 5.76
N HIS A 82 -5.97 -2.94 6.58
CA HIS A 82 -7.06 -2.57 7.47
C HIS A 82 -6.63 -1.50 8.48
N THR A 83 -5.43 -1.62 9.07
CA THR A 83 -4.86 -0.62 9.98
C THR A 83 -4.72 0.73 9.30
N ALA A 84 -4.17 0.76 8.09
CA ALA A 84 -3.97 1.97 7.31
C ALA A 84 -5.31 2.69 7.03
N PHE A 85 -6.31 1.95 6.57
CA PHE A 85 -7.65 2.51 6.31
C PHE A 85 -8.33 2.97 7.60
N SER A 86 -8.25 2.17 8.67
CA SER A 86 -8.81 2.52 9.97
C SER A 86 -8.18 3.80 10.52
N LEU A 87 -6.86 3.96 10.42
CA LEU A 87 -6.18 5.18 10.82
C LEU A 87 -6.64 6.37 9.98
N ALA A 88 -6.69 6.23 8.65
CA ALA A 88 -7.15 7.28 7.75
C ALA A 88 -8.63 7.67 7.96
N LEU A 89 -9.46 6.74 8.46
CA LEU A 89 -10.85 6.98 8.88
C LEU A 89 -10.96 7.59 10.30
N GLY A 90 -9.85 7.90 10.96
CA GLY A 90 -9.83 8.47 12.31
C GLY A 90 -10.28 7.48 13.39
N ARG A 91 -9.98 6.19 13.24
CA ARG A 91 -10.35 5.13 14.20
C ARG A 91 -9.32 4.89 15.31
N ALA A 92 -8.26 5.68 15.36
CA ALA A 92 -7.36 5.69 16.51
C ALA A 92 -8.10 6.13 17.78
N THR A 93 -7.62 5.69 18.95
CA THR A 93 -8.21 6.09 20.23
C THR A 93 -8.17 7.61 20.43
N THR A 94 -9.11 8.14 21.21
CA THR A 94 -9.26 9.60 21.44
C THR A 94 -8.02 10.25 22.07
N THR A 95 -7.13 9.47 22.69
CA THR A 95 -5.85 9.94 23.22
C THR A 95 -4.74 10.03 22.17
N THR A 96 -5.01 9.58 20.94
CA THR A 96 -4.02 9.34 19.89
C THR A 96 -4.51 9.83 18.51
N THR A 97 -5.18 10.99 18.45
CA THR A 97 -5.55 11.59 17.15
C THR A 97 -4.30 11.99 16.37
N THR A 98 -4.27 11.72 15.07
CA THR A 98 -3.16 12.14 14.20
C THR A 98 -3.22 13.63 13.90
N THR A 99 -2.09 14.31 13.96
CA THR A 99 -1.98 15.75 13.62
C THR A 99 -1.64 15.99 12.16
N LEU A 100 -1.12 14.97 11.47
CA LEU A 100 -0.77 15.02 10.05
C LEU A 100 -1.90 14.48 9.17
N ASN A 101 -2.02 15.06 7.98
CA ASN A 101 -2.87 14.55 6.92
C ASN A 101 -2.08 13.62 6.02
N PHE A 102 -2.71 12.55 5.55
CA PHE A 102 -2.15 11.68 4.51
C PHE A 102 -2.58 12.20 3.14
N SER A 103 -1.63 12.45 2.25
CA SER A 103 -1.85 12.91 0.87
C SER A 103 -2.14 11.76 -0.11
N ALA A 104 -1.90 10.51 0.30
CA ALA A 104 -2.26 9.31 -0.45
C ALA A 104 -2.45 8.11 0.49
N LEU A 105 -3.33 7.17 0.12
CA LEU A 105 -3.57 5.93 0.86
C LEU A 105 -3.40 4.71 -0.07
N ILE A 106 -2.72 3.67 0.42
CA ILE A 106 -2.48 2.44 -0.33
C ILE A 106 -2.87 1.22 0.50
N GLY A 107 -3.80 0.40 0.00
CA GLY A 107 -4.08 -0.92 0.55
C GLY A 107 -3.50 -2.00 -0.37
N ILE A 108 -2.54 -2.78 0.12
CA ILE A 108 -2.00 -3.93 -0.60
C ILE A 108 -2.69 -5.18 -0.06
N ASP A 109 -3.56 -5.75 -0.87
CA ASP A 109 -4.41 -6.89 -0.56
C ASP A 109 -5.02 -6.79 0.85
N PRO A 110 -5.69 -5.67 1.19
CA PRO A 110 -6.15 -5.42 2.55
C PRO A 110 -7.22 -6.44 2.97
N VAL A 111 -7.25 -6.77 4.26
CA VAL A 111 -8.16 -7.76 4.84
C VAL A 111 -8.79 -7.23 6.12
N ALA A 112 -10.11 -7.14 6.15
CA ALA A 112 -10.88 -6.60 7.28
C ALA A 112 -11.42 -7.67 8.24
N GLY A 113 -11.00 -8.93 8.13
CA GLY A 113 -11.44 -10.00 9.04
C GLY A 113 -11.51 -11.37 8.35
N THR A 114 -12.36 -12.24 8.89
CA THR A 114 -12.55 -13.62 8.36
C THR A 114 -13.87 -13.81 7.60
N GLY A 115 -14.76 -12.83 7.64
CA GLY A 115 -16.03 -12.84 6.91
C GLY A 115 -16.90 -11.64 7.28
N ARG A 116 -18.02 -11.44 6.57
CA ARG A 116 -18.84 -10.23 6.70
C ARG A 116 -19.33 -9.93 8.13
N SER A 117 -19.73 -10.98 8.85
CA SER A 117 -20.18 -10.90 10.26
C SER A 117 -19.04 -11.05 11.27
N SER A 118 -17.79 -11.16 10.82
CA SER A 118 -16.60 -11.42 11.63
C SER A 118 -15.45 -10.52 11.18
N GLN A 119 -15.75 -9.22 11.06
CA GLN A 119 -14.73 -8.20 10.83
C GLN A 119 -13.80 -8.05 12.04
N LEU A 120 -12.55 -7.74 11.77
CA LEU A 120 -11.57 -7.34 12.77
C LEU A 120 -12.00 -5.97 13.34
N PRO A 121 -12.12 -5.82 14.67
CA PRO A 121 -12.41 -4.53 15.28
C PRO A 121 -11.28 -3.50 15.04
N PRO A 122 -11.59 -2.22 14.78
CA PRO A 122 -12.92 -1.67 14.54
C PRO A 122 -13.46 -2.11 13.18
N ALA A 123 -14.73 -2.52 13.11
CA ALA A 123 -15.36 -2.83 11.84
C ALA A 123 -15.47 -1.55 11.00
N ILE A 124 -14.74 -1.51 9.88
CA ILE A 124 -14.75 -0.37 8.95
C ILE A 124 -15.61 -0.63 7.73
N LEU A 125 -15.74 -1.88 7.24
CA LEU A 125 -16.55 -2.17 6.07
C LEU A 125 -18.04 -2.05 6.41
N THR A 126 -18.71 -1.14 5.72
CA THR A 126 -20.15 -0.87 5.82
C THR A 126 -20.94 -1.60 4.73
N TYR A 127 -20.26 -2.04 3.67
CA TYR A 127 -20.85 -2.61 2.45
C TYR A 127 -21.75 -1.64 1.69
N GLU A 128 -21.59 -0.34 1.92
CA GLU A 128 -22.23 0.72 1.13
C GLU A 128 -21.21 1.34 0.17
N PRO A 129 -21.58 1.57 -1.10
CA PRO A 129 -20.65 2.11 -2.08
C PRO A 129 -20.21 3.51 -1.63
N SER A 130 -18.91 3.81 -1.80
CA SER A 130 -18.37 5.15 -1.52
C SER A 130 -18.60 5.64 -0.06
N SER A 131 -18.66 4.72 0.92
CA SER A 131 -18.80 5.04 2.34
C SER A 131 -17.52 5.68 2.94
N PHE A 132 -16.35 5.30 2.44
CA PHE A 132 -15.06 5.80 2.88
C PHE A 132 -14.77 7.17 2.28
N ALA A 133 -14.91 8.20 3.12
CA ALA A 133 -14.62 9.58 2.77
C ALA A 133 -13.20 9.95 3.19
N PHE A 134 -12.25 9.71 2.29
CA PHE A 134 -10.88 10.21 2.43
C PHE A 134 -10.71 11.54 1.69
N ALA A 135 -9.85 12.42 2.20
CA ALA A 135 -9.47 13.65 1.49
C ALA A 135 -8.50 13.38 0.32
N SER A 136 -8.01 12.16 0.21
CA SER A 136 -6.84 11.80 -0.60
C SER A 136 -7.12 10.64 -1.52
N PRO A 137 -6.42 10.55 -2.68
CA PRO A 137 -6.55 9.43 -3.59
C PRO A 137 -6.22 8.10 -2.90
N VAL A 138 -6.91 7.03 -3.31
CA VAL A 138 -6.72 5.69 -2.77
C VAL A 138 -6.33 4.69 -3.86
N MET A 139 -5.27 3.92 -3.64
CA MET A 139 -4.91 2.77 -4.47
C MET A 139 -5.12 1.49 -3.69
N VAL A 140 -5.92 0.58 -4.22
CA VAL A 140 -6.09 -0.78 -3.71
C VAL A 140 -5.48 -1.76 -4.69
N VAL A 141 -4.42 -2.45 -4.28
CA VAL A 141 -3.77 -3.49 -5.09
C VAL A 141 -4.20 -4.85 -4.56
N GLY A 142 -5.04 -5.60 -5.26
CA GLY A 142 -5.50 -6.93 -4.82
C GLY A 142 -4.63 -8.08 -5.34
N THR A 143 -4.80 -9.27 -4.77
CA THR A 143 -4.28 -10.52 -5.34
C THR A 143 -5.40 -11.42 -5.85
N GLY A 144 -5.18 -12.10 -6.98
CA GLY A 144 -6.24 -12.92 -7.58
C GLY A 144 -6.46 -14.27 -6.88
N LEU A 145 -5.48 -14.76 -6.09
CA LEU A 145 -5.59 -16.03 -5.37
C LEU A 145 -5.85 -15.85 -3.86
N GLY A 146 -5.89 -14.62 -3.34
CA GLY A 146 -6.07 -14.36 -1.90
C GLY A 146 -7.39 -14.89 -1.34
N GLY A 147 -8.44 -14.90 -2.16
CA GLY A 147 -9.76 -15.44 -1.82
C GLY A 147 -9.87 -16.97 -1.89
N ASP A 148 -8.83 -17.66 -2.36
CA ASP A 148 -8.79 -19.11 -2.43
C ASP A 148 -8.20 -19.72 -1.15
N ARG A 149 -8.77 -20.86 -0.74
CA ARG A 149 -8.18 -21.69 0.31
C ARG A 149 -6.94 -22.41 -0.22
N GLU A 150 -5.91 -22.53 0.61
CA GLU A 150 -4.72 -23.34 0.25
C GLU A 150 -5.05 -24.84 0.31
N ASN A 151 -5.75 -25.28 1.36
CA ASN A 151 -6.24 -26.66 1.51
C ASN A 151 -7.42 -26.73 2.49
N ALA A 152 -7.85 -27.93 2.86
CA ALA A 152 -9.00 -28.13 3.75
C ALA A 152 -8.80 -27.57 5.18
N LEU A 153 -7.55 -27.42 5.63
CA LEU A 153 -7.21 -26.93 6.98
C LEU A 153 -6.90 -25.43 7.00
N PHE A 154 -6.52 -24.85 5.87
CA PHE A 154 -6.16 -23.44 5.77
C PHE A 154 -7.19 -22.68 4.92
N PRO A 155 -8.05 -21.85 5.55
CA PRO A 155 -9.06 -21.06 4.84
C PRO A 155 -8.40 -19.97 3.96
N PRO A 156 -9.19 -19.27 3.14
CA PRO A 156 -8.70 -18.11 2.40
C PRO A 156 -8.07 -17.06 3.32
N CYS A 157 -6.95 -16.47 2.88
CA CYS A 157 -6.27 -15.43 3.65
C CYS A 157 -6.86 -14.04 3.41
N ALA A 158 -7.50 -13.82 2.26
CA ALA A 158 -8.23 -12.61 1.93
C ALA A 158 -9.65 -12.98 1.44
N PRO A 159 -10.54 -13.41 2.36
CA PRO A 159 -11.88 -13.87 1.99
C PRO A 159 -12.66 -12.82 1.20
N PRO A 160 -13.40 -13.20 0.14
CA PRO A 160 -14.10 -12.25 -0.74
C PRO A 160 -14.98 -11.21 -0.05
N GLU A 161 -15.60 -11.58 1.08
CA GLU A 161 -16.51 -10.71 1.83
C GLU A 161 -15.81 -9.58 2.62
N VAL A 162 -14.48 -9.60 2.74
CA VAL A 162 -13.71 -8.68 3.59
C VAL A 162 -12.34 -8.33 3.00
N ASN A 163 -12.16 -8.49 1.69
CA ASN A 163 -10.88 -8.28 1.02
C ASN A 163 -10.84 -6.97 0.21
N HIS A 164 -9.75 -6.80 -0.54
CA HIS A 164 -9.48 -5.69 -1.43
C HIS A 164 -10.67 -5.19 -2.27
N ALA A 165 -11.59 -6.06 -2.70
CA ALA A 165 -12.74 -5.66 -3.51
C ALA A 165 -13.73 -4.80 -2.70
N GLU A 166 -14.00 -5.19 -1.46
CA GLU A 166 -14.86 -4.42 -0.54
C GLU A 166 -14.20 -3.10 -0.15
N PHE A 167 -12.88 -3.11 0.12
CA PHE A 167 -12.14 -1.88 0.39
C PHE A 167 -12.25 -0.87 -0.77
N TYR A 168 -12.08 -1.32 -2.01
CA TYR A 168 -12.24 -0.45 -3.19
C TYR A 168 -13.70 0.00 -3.37
N TYR A 169 -14.66 -0.92 -3.23
CA TYR A 169 -16.08 -0.63 -3.37
C TYR A 169 -16.51 0.54 -2.49
N GLU A 170 -16.01 0.57 -1.26
CA GLU A 170 -16.29 1.60 -0.26
C GLU A 170 -15.48 2.89 -0.45
N CYS A 171 -14.38 2.90 -1.23
CA CYS A 171 -13.59 4.12 -1.48
C CYS A 171 -14.31 5.16 -2.33
N LYS A 172 -14.41 6.40 -1.84
CA LYS A 172 -14.77 7.54 -2.70
C LYS A 172 -13.71 7.81 -3.77
N PRO A 173 -14.11 8.28 -4.96
CA PRO A 173 -13.20 8.80 -5.97
C PRO A 173 -12.34 9.98 -5.44
N PRO A 174 -11.09 10.14 -5.88
CA PRO A 174 -10.39 9.28 -6.84
C PRO A 174 -9.86 8.00 -6.19
N CYS A 175 -10.26 6.85 -6.74
CA CYS A 175 -9.85 5.54 -6.24
C CYS A 175 -9.53 4.57 -7.38
N TYR A 176 -8.58 3.68 -7.13
CA TYR A 176 -8.04 2.73 -8.10
C TYR A 176 -8.04 1.32 -7.51
N HIS A 177 -8.33 0.33 -8.34
CA HIS A 177 -8.28 -1.08 -7.99
C HIS A 177 -7.59 -1.89 -9.08
N ILE A 178 -6.45 -2.47 -8.72
CA ILE A 178 -5.61 -3.23 -9.65
C ILE A 178 -5.31 -4.58 -9.02
N VAL A 179 -5.65 -5.68 -9.70
CA VAL A 179 -5.43 -7.02 -9.16
C VAL A 179 -4.29 -7.73 -9.88
N VAL A 180 -3.31 -8.21 -9.12
CA VAL A 180 -2.25 -9.08 -9.63
C VAL A 180 -2.81 -10.50 -9.70
N ARG A 181 -3.37 -10.86 -10.87
CA ARG A 181 -4.31 -11.99 -11.03
C ARG A 181 -3.74 -13.34 -10.61
N ASP A 182 -2.49 -13.63 -10.95
CA ASP A 182 -1.92 -14.98 -10.85
C ASP A 182 -1.13 -15.23 -9.56
N TYR A 183 -1.30 -14.37 -8.55
CA TYR A 183 -0.52 -14.39 -7.32
C TYR A 183 -1.40 -14.48 -6.06
N GLY A 184 -0.78 -14.97 -5.00
CA GLY A 184 -1.37 -15.15 -3.68
C GLY A 184 -1.13 -14.01 -2.70
N HIS A 185 -1.91 -14.03 -1.62
CA HIS A 185 -1.91 -13.01 -0.57
C HIS A 185 -0.53 -12.72 0.04
N LEU A 186 0.35 -13.73 0.09
CA LEU A 186 1.69 -13.63 0.69
C LEU A 186 2.81 -13.62 -0.34
N ASP A 187 2.51 -13.63 -1.64
CA ASP A 187 3.54 -13.65 -2.68
C ASP A 187 4.27 -12.31 -2.84
N MET A 188 3.74 -11.24 -2.23
CA MET A 188 4.36 -9.92 -2.18
C MET A 188 5.39 -9.75 -1.07
N LEU A 189 5.48 -10.71 -0.14
CA LEU A 189 6.45 -10.64 0.96
C LEU A 189 7.88 -10.78 0.44
N ASP A 190 8.82 -10.19 1.19
CA ASP A 190 10.25 -10.35 0.96
C ASP A 190 10.68 -11.81 1.15
N ASP A 191 11.78 -12.19 0.50
CA ASP A 191 12.24 -13.59 0.46
C ASP A 191 12.73 -14.11 1.83
N ASP A 192 12.99 -13.23 2.79
CA ASP A 192 13.36 -13.54 4.16
C ASP A 192 12.14 -13.71 5.10
N ALA A 193 10.92 -13.55 4.59
CA ALA A 193 9.71 -13.82 5.34
C ALA A 193 9.69 -15.28 5.84
N PRO A 194 9.25 -15.53 7.09
CA PRO A 194 9.26 -16.87 7.65
C PRO A 194 8.47 -17.87 6.79
N LYS A 195 9.13 -18.94 6.34
CA LYS A 195 8.51 -19.96 5.46
C LYS A 195 7.22 -20.55 6.02
N LEU A 196 7.13 -20.67 7.36
CA LEU A 196 5.93 -21.15 8.06
C LEU A 196 4.71 -20.23 7.83
N VAL A 197 4.92 -18.93 7.63
CA VAL A 197 3.85 -17.97 7.32
C VAL A 197 3.45 -18.09 5.86
N THR A 198 4.41 -18.28 4.95
CA THR A 198 4.15 -18.32 3.50
C THR A 198 3.31 -19.52 3.03
N CYS A 199 3.26 -20.62 3.79
CA CYS A 199 2.48 -21.81 3.41
C CYS A 199 1.01 -21.79 3.85
N LEU A 200 0.56 -20.73 4.52
CA LEU A 200 -0.81 -20.62 5.04
C LEU A 200 -1.82 -20.20 3.97
N CYS A 201 -1.36 -19.56 2.90
CA CYS A 201 -2.21 -18.96 1.89
C CYS A 201 -1.98 -19.62 0.54
N LYS A 202 -3.00 -19.55 -0.33
CA LYS A 202 -2.86 -19.95 -1.71
C LYS A 202 -1.75 -19.15 -2.37
N GLN A 203 -0.81 -19.84 -3.00
CA GLN A 203 0.32 -19.24 -3.71
C GLN A 203 0.16 -19.35 -5.23
N GLY A 204 0.71 -18.38 -5.94
CA GLY A 204 0.89 -18.41 -7.38
C GLY A 204 2.02 -19.34 -7.79
N ASN A 205 2.01 -19.75 -9.06
CA ASN A 205 3.08 -20.59 -9.63
C ASN A 205 4.25 -19.76 -10.22
N SER A 206 4.09 -18.44 -10.27
CA SER A 206 5.04 -17.52 -10.90
C SER A 206 6.08 -17.00 -9.91
N CYS A 207 7.14 -16.38 -10.42
CA CYS A 207 8.23 -15.84 -9.60
C CYS A 207 7.76 -14.64 -8.76
N LYS A 208 7.88 -14.73 -7.42
CA LYS A 208 7.47 -13.69 -6.47
C LYS A 208 8.16 -12.34 -6.68
N ASP A 209 9.41 -12.36 -7.14
CA ASP A 209 10.16 -11.14 -7.52
C ASP A 209 9.46 -10.35 -8.65
N VAL A 210 8.82 -11.04 -9.60
CA VAL A 210 8.06 -10.40 -10.67
C VAL A 210 6.81 -9.71 -10.10
N MET A 211 6.11 -10.33 -9.15
CA MET A 211 5.01 -9.69 -8.43
C MET A 211 5.46 -8.46 -7.64
N ARG A 212 6.52 -8.58 -6.84
CA ARG A 212 7.04 -7.45 -6.04
C ARG A 212 7.41 -6.27 -6.92
N ARG A 213 8.07 -6.51 -8.07
CA ARG A 213 8.35 -5.47 -9.06
C ARG A 213 7.08 -4.84 -9.63
N THR A 214 6.07 -5.64 -9.96
CA THR A 214 4.79 -5.08 -10.43
C THR A 214 4.13 -4.21 -9.37
N VAL A 215 3.99 -4.70 -8.15
CA VAL A 215 3.35 -3.95 -7.04
C VAL A 215 4.13 -2.65 -6.77
N ALA A 216 5.46 -2.72 -6.68
CA ALA A 216 6.30 -1.55 -6.48
C ALA A 216 6.15 -0.53 -7.62
N GLY A 217 6.12 -0.99 -8.88
CA GLY A 217 5.93 -0.11 -10.05
C GLY A 217 4.58 0.62 -10.02
N ILE A 218 3.50 -0.11 -9.70
CA ILE A 218 2.15 0.47 -9.54
C ILE A 218 2.13 1.49 -8.41
N MET A 219 2.70 1.15 -7.25
CA MET A 219 2.76 2.05 -6.09
C MET A 219 3.54 3.32 -6.42
N VAL A 220 4.70 3.21 -7.08
CA VAL A 220 5.50 4.37 -7.47
C VAL A 220 4.75 5.24 -8.48
N ALA A 221 4.13 4.64 -9.51
CA ALA A 221 3.33 5.38 -10.49
C ALA A 221 2.17 6.14 -9.82
N PHE A 222 1.48 5.49 -8.87
CA PHE A 222 0.42 6.10 -8.07
C PHE A 222 0.93 7.23 -7.18
N LEU A 223 1.98 7.01 -6.40
CA LEU A 223 2.55 8.01 -5.49
C LEU A 223 3.04 9.24 -6.24
N ARG A 224 3.71 9.05 -7.38
CA ARG A 224 4.11 10.15 -8.27
C ARG A 224 2.90 10.99 -8.68
N SER A 225 1.83 10.33 -9.15
CA SER A 225 0.59 11.02 -9.51
C SER A 225 -0.08 11.72 -8.32
N ALA A 226 -0.20 11.06 -7.17
CA ALA A 226 -0.96 11.54 -6.02
C ALA A 226 -0.23 12.64 -5.23
N LEU A 227 1.10 12.60 -5.18
CA LEU A 227 1.94 13.56 -4.45
C LEU A 227 2.40 14.75 -5.32
N GLY A 228 1.91 14.85 -6.55
CA GLY A 228 2.17 15.99 -7.44
C GLY A 228 3.53 15.94 -8.16
N GLU A 229 4.10 14.75 -8.34
CA GLU A 229 5.36 14.55 -9.06
C GLU A 229 5.13 13.86 -10.42
N GLY A 230 5.51 14.52 -11.52
CA GLY A 230 5.57 13.83 -12.84
C GLY A 230 4.22 13.58 -13.54
N GLY A 231 3.20 14.40 -13.32
CA GLY A 231 2.01 14.51 -14.19
C GLY A 231 1.06 13.29 -14.29
N GLY A 232 1.37 12.21 -13.57
CA GLY A 232 0.58 10.97 -13.55
C GLY A 232 0.62 10.17 -14.85
N GLU A 233 1.59 10.42 -15.73
CA GLU A 233 1.70 9.74 -17.03
C GLU A 233 1.94 8.24 -16.88
N ASP A 234 2.84 7.84 -15.98
CA ASP A 234 3.14 6.43 -15.69
C ASP A 234 1.89 5.67 -15.23
N LEU A 235 1.10 6.28 -14.34
CA LEU A 235 -0.14 5.67 -13.84
C LEU A 235 -1.15 5.54 -14.97
N LYS A 236 -1.36 6.59 -15.77
CA LYS A 236 -2.25 6.54 -16.95
C LYS A 236 -1.81 5.48 -17.96
N ALA A 237 -0.51 5.31 -18.17
CA ALA A 237 0.03 4.29 -19.06
C ALA A 237 -0.30 2.87 -18.57
N VAL A 238 -0.06 2.58 -17.29
CA VAL A 238 -0.39 1.25 -16.72
C VAL A 238 -1.90 0.99 -16.70
N LEU A 239 -2.73 2.02 -16.45
CA LEU A 239 -4.19 1.87 -16.47
C LEU A 239 -4.74 1.68 -17.90
N GLY A 240 -4.16 2.37 -18.89
CA GLY A 240 -4.58 2.31 -20.29
C GLY A 240 -4.05 1.09 -21.05
N ASP A 241 -2.87 0.60 -20.66
CA ASP A 241 -2.27 -0.63 -21.17
C ASP A 241 -1.70 -1.46 -20.01
N PRO A 242 -2.55 -2.26 -19.33
CA PRO A 242 -2.12 -3.10 -18.23
C PRO A 242 -1.09 -4.17 -18.63
N GLY A 243 -0.92 -4.44 -19.92
CA GLY A 243 0.09 -5.34 -20.47
C GLY A 243 1.53 -4.84 -20.31
N LEU A 244 1.71 -3.55 -19.97
CA LEU A 244 3.03 -2.98 -19.62
C LEU A 244 3.59 -3.54 -18.32
N ALA A 245 2.72 -4.04 -17.42
CA ALA A 245 3.15 -4.60 -16.17
C ALA A 245 3.83 -5.98 -16.37
N PRO A 246 4.84 -6.33 -15.55
CA PRO A 246 5.48 -7.65 -15.62
C PRO A 246 4.56 -8.85 -15.35
N THR A 247 3.38 -8.61 -14.79
CA THR A 247 2.38 -9.63 -14.44
C THR A 247 1.02 -9.30 -15.03
N THR A 248 0.15 -10.30 -15.18
CA THR A 248 -1.24 -10.08 -15.56
C THR A 248 -1.98 -9.24 -14.52
N LEU A 249 -2.39 -8.03 -14.91
CA LEU A 249 -3.26 -7.16 -14.12
C LEU A 249 -4.71 -7.34 -14.58
N ASN A 250 -5.57 -7.87 -13.71
CA ASN A 250 -6.98 -8.09 -14.02
C ASN A 250 -7.79 -8.42 -12.75
N PRO A 251 -8.85 -7.65 -12.40
CA PRO A 251 -9.29 -6.43 -13.07
C PRO A 251 -8.34 -5.23 -12.89
N VAL A 252 -8.52 -4.22 -13.74
CA VAL A 252 -7.96 -2.87 -13.61
C VAL A 252 -9.14 -1.90 -13.69
N GLU A 253 -9.47 -1.31 -12.55
CA GLU A 253 -10.64 -0.44 -12.37
C GLU A 253 -10.22 0.86 -11.69
N TYR A 254 -10.91 1.95 -12.01
CA TYR A 254 -10.70 3.22 -11.35
C TYR A 254 -11.94 4.12 -11.47
N ARG A 255 -12.13 4.99 -10.48
CA ARG A 255 -13.15 6.04 -10.46
C ARG A 255 -12.47 7.37 -10.14
N LEU A 256 -12.69 8.38 -10.97
CA LEU A 256 -12.07 9.71 -10.81
C LEU A 256 -13.05 10.77 -10.27
N GLU A 257 -14.35 10.58 -10.46
CA GLU A 257 -15.46 11.45 -10.06
C GLU A 257 -16.60 10.62 -9.46
#